data_AF-A0A846NBW7-F1
#
_entry.id   AF-A0A846NBW7-F1
#
_cell.length_a   1.000
_cell.length_b   1.000
_cell.length_c   1.000
_cell.angle_alpha   90.00
_cell.angle_beta   90.00
_cell.angle_gamma   90.00
#
_symmetry.space_group_name_H-M   'P 1'
#
loop_
_entity.id
_entity.type
_entity.pdbx_description
1 polymer ?
#
loop_
_entity_poly.entity_id
_entity_poly.type
_entity_poly.pdbx_seq_one_letter_code
_entity_poly.pdbx_strand_id
1 'polypeptide(L)'
;MLHSYKDALGQKDVLVNQIVKQLRIPFSDQENLLVQSMRQKKAHSVSKDEADSEANRRIFEILGTDSFALVPLVSKDKVIGVLLADNAINRKPIEEEDTKLMQIFAHHASTAIESSRLYQRLAEQVNELEEANRRIAEKTQRLLKATKLSVLGEITSQVAHELRNPVTVIGGFARSLLKKKELKISDEEYLRIIAEETDRVERVLNNVLNFTKPGRANLESVDLDEMVDQTLEMMEE
;
A
#
# COMPACT_ATOMS: atom_id res chain seq x y z
N MET A 1 -1.68 -12.75 -17.05
CA MET A 1 -1.64 -13.90 -18.01
C MET A 1 -2.97 -14.18 -18.73
N LEU A 2 -4.15 -13.84 -18.17
CA LEU A 2 -5.44 -13.95 -18.88
C LEU A 2 -5.74 -12.77 -19.84
N HIS A 3 -5.21 -11.57 -19.57
CA HIS A 3 -5.33 -10.42 -20.48
C HIS A 3 -4.53 -10.65 -21.78
N SER A 4 -3.31 -11.17 -21.66
CA SER A 4 -2.48 -11.59 -22.81
C SER A 4 -3.08 -12.72 -23.64
N TYR A 5 -4.06 -13.46 -23.11
CA TYR A 5 -4.78 -14.52 -23.83
C TYR A 5 -5.99 -13.97 -24.61
N LYS A 6 -6.64 -12.90 -24.11
CA LYS A 6 -7.73 -12.22 -24.82
C LYS A 6 -7.25 -11.48 -26.07
N ASP A 7 -6.10 -10.84 -25.99
CA ASP A 7 -5.58 -10.03 -27.10
C ASP A 7 -5.02 -10.89 -28.25
N ALA A 8 -4.58 -12.12 -27.98
CA ALA A 8 -4.01 -13.02 -28.98
C ALA A 8 -5.05 -13.77 -29.84
N LEU A 9 -6.29 -13.91 -29.36
CA LEU A 9 -7.32 -14.78 -29.97
C LEU A 9 -8.43 -14.06 -30.74
N GLY A 10 -8.38 -12.72 -30.82
CA GLY A 10 -9.46 -11.89 -31.38
C GLY A 10 -9.93 -12.25 -32.79
N GLN A 11 -9.22 -13.10 -33.54
CA GLN A 11 -9.63 -13.55 -34.88
C GLN A 11 -9.47 -15.05 -35.19
N LYS A 12 -8.87 -15.90 -34.32
CA LYS A 12 -8.51 -17.27 -34.72
C LYS A 12 -9.38 -18.41 -34.19
N ASP A 13 -10.07 -18.27 -33.06
CA ASP A 13 -10.91 -19.35 -32.49
C ASP A 13 -12.37 -18.91 -32.24
N VAL A 14 -13.09 -18.58 -33.31
CA VAL A 14 -14.52 -18.23 -33.24
C VAL A 14 -15.35 -19.41 -32.72
N LEU A 15 -15.05 -20.62 -33.18
CA LEU A 15 -15.81 -21.85 -32.85
C LEU A 15 -15.67 -22.22 -31.36
N VAL A 16 -14.44 -22.30 -30.84
CA VAL A 16 -14.20 -22.65 -29.43
C VAL A 16 -14.84 -21.62 -28.50
N ASN A 17 -14.73 -20.33 -28.81
CA ASN A 17 -15.37 -19.28 -28.01
C ASN A 17 -16.90 -19.36 -28.05
N GLN A 18 -17.50 -19.77 -29.17
CA GLN A 18 -18.95 -19.99 -29.27
C GLN A 18 -19.38 -21.20 -28.42
N ILE A 19 -18.67 -22.32 -28.53
CA ILE A 19 -18.89 -23.54 -27.72
C ILE A 19 -18.83 -23.21 -26.22
N VAL A 20 -17.76 -22.54 -25.77
CA VAL A 20 -17.57 -22.19 -24.35
C VAL A 20 -18.67 -21.25 -23.84
N LYS A 21 -19.15 -20.31 -24.66
CA LYS A 21 -20.26 -19.41 -24.29
C LYS A 21 -21.60 -20.14 -24.15
N GLN A 22 -21.80 -21.24 -24.88
CA GLN A 22 -23.02 -22.06 -24.82
C GLN A 22 -22.99 -23.05 -23.64
N LEU A 23 -21.81 -23.43 -23.16
CA LEU A 23 -21.60 -24.30 -22.00
C LEU A 23 -21.65 -23.50 -20.68
N ARG A 24 -22.86 -23.09 -20.28
CA ARG A 24 -23.11 -22.52 -18.94
C ARG A 24 -24.01 -23.44 -18.13
N ILE A 25 -23.39 -24.14 -17.19
CA ILE A 25 -24.06 -25.15 -16.36
C ILE A 25 -24.10 -24.66 -14.91
N PRO A 26 -25.28 -24.61 -14.26
CA PRO A 26 -25.38 -24.35 -12.83
C PRO A 26 -24.68 -25.45 -12.03
N PHE A 27 -23.85 -25.09 -11.06
CA PHE A 27 -23.23 -26.06 -10.14
C PHE A 27 -24.24 -26.84 -9.28
N SER A 28 -25.49 -26.36 -9.21
CA SER A 28 -26.60 -27.05 -8.54
C SER A 28 -27.12 -28.26 -9.32
N ASP A 29 -26.83 -28.35 -10.63
CA ASP A 29 -27.26 -29.45 -11.49
C ASP A 29 -26.35 -30.68 -11.26
N GLN A 30 -26.76 -31.57 -10.37
CA GLN A 30 -25.95 -32.72 -9.93
C GLN A 30 -26.04 -33.92 -10.88
N GLU A 31 -26.97 -33.88 -11.83
CA GLU A 31 -27.09 -34.88 -12.90
C GLU A 31 -26.20 -34.56 -14.10
N ASN A 32 -25.59 -33.36 -14.10
CA ASN A 32 -24.72 -32.94 -15.18
C ASN A 32 -23.34 -33.61 -15.12
N LEU A 33 -22.90 -34.21 -16.23
CA LEU A 33 -21.63 -34.95 -16.34
C LEU A 33 -20.39 -34.13 -15.92
N LEU A 34 -20.34 -32.82 -16.24
CA LEU A 34 -19.23 -31.96 -15.86
C LEU A 34 -19.19 -31.74 -14.34
N VAL A 35 -20.35 -31.56 -13.73
CA VAL A 35 -20.48 -31.38 -12.26
C VAL A 35 -20.16 -32.68 -11.54
N GLN A 36 -20.63 -33.82 -12.06
CA GLN A 36 -20.32 -35.14 -11.52
C GLN A 36 -18.83 -35.45 -11.55
N SER A 37 -18.16 -35.23 -12.69
CA SER A 37 -16.71 -35.43 -12.82
C SER A 37 -15.92 -34.58 -11.81
N MET A 38 -16.32 -33.32 -11.63
CA MET A 38 -15.72 -32.45 -10.61
C MET A 38 -15.90 -32.99 -9.19
N ARG A 39 -17.09 -33.51 -8.84
CA ARG A 39 -17.36 -34.04 -7.49
C ARG A 39 -16.65 -35.36 -7.22
N GLN A 40 -16.62 -36.24 -8.21
CA GLN A 40 -15.98 -37.56 -8.10
C GLN A 40 -14.44 -37.47 -8.10
N LYS A 41 -13.88 -36.37 -8.61
CA LYS A 41 -12.42 -36.15 -8.71
C LYS A 41 -11.70 -37.26 -9.49
N LYS A 42 -12.39 -37.91 -10.42
CA LYS A 42 -11.87 -39.01 -11.23
C LYS A 42 -12.06 -38.72 -12.71
N ALA A 43 -11.05 -39.02 -13.51
CA ALA A 43 -11.14 -39.02 -14.96
C ALA A 43 -12.05 -40.16 -15.44
N HIS A 44 -12.90 -39.86 -16.43
CA HIS A 44 -13.69 -40.87 -17.11
C HIS A 44 -13.98 -40.44 -18.56
N SER A 45 -14.09 -41.42 -19.45
CA SER A 45 -14.66 -41.23 -20.79
C SER A 45 -16.18 -41.30 -20.67
N VAL A 46 -16.90 -40.49 -21.44
CA VAL A 46 -18.36 -40.52 -21.53
C VAL A 46 -18.79 -40.72 -22.97
N SER A 47 -19.70 -41.65 -23.20
CA SER A 47 -20.33 -41.89 -24.49
C SER A 47 -21.71 -41.24 -24.56
N LYS A 48 -22.16 -40.88 -25.77
CA LYS A 48 -23.50 -40.35 -26.03
C LYS A 48 -24.61 -41.31 -25.60
N ASP A 49 -24.33 -42.61 -25.61
CA ASP A 49 -25.28 -43.64 -25.16
C ASP A 49 -25.55 -43.60 -23.65
N GLU A 50 -24.66 -42.97 -22.88
CA GLU A 50 -24.76 -42.79 -21.42
C GLU A 50 -25.43 -41.45 -21.05
N ALA A 51 -25.91 -40.68 -22.04
CA ALA A 51 -26.54 -39.38 -21.85
C ALA A 51 -28.04 -39.51 -21.49
N ASP A 52 -28.29 -39.84 -20.23
CA ASP A 52 -29.65 -40.09 -19.71
C ASP A 52 -30.51 -38.83 -19.55
N SER A 53 -29.89 -37.66 -19.33
CA SER A 53 -30.58 -36.38 -19.12
C SER A 53 -30.49 -35.46 -20.33
N GLU A 54 -31.50 -34.61 -20.51
CA GLU A 54 -31.51 -33.57 -21.56
C GLU A 54 -30.31 -32.62 -21.45
N ALA A 55 -29.90 -32.30 -20.21
CA ALA A 55 -28.73 -31.48 -19.94
C ALA A 55 -27.43 -32.13 -20.45
N ASN A 56 -27.31 -33.46 -20.33
CA ASN A 56 -26.15 -34.21 -20.80
C ASN A 56 -26.15 -34.34 -22.33
N ARG A 57 -27.32 -34.62 -22.96
CA ARG A 57 -27.46 -34.68 -24.42
C ARG A 57 -27.04 -33.37 -25.10
N ARG A 58 -27.42 -32.24 -24.50
CA ARG A 58 -27.06 -30.91 -24.98
C ARG A 58 -25.54 -30.69 -25.03
N ILE A 59 -24.75 -31.30 -24.13
CA ILE A 59 -23.29 -31.20 -24.16
C ILE A 59 -22.74 -31.86 -25.42
N PHE A 60 -23.21 -33.06 -25.77
CA PHE A 60 -22.81 -33.76 -26.99
C PHE A 60 -23.20 -33.00 -28.26
N GLU A 61 -24.39 -32.37 -28.28
CA GLU A 61 -24.83 -31.53 -29.40
C GLU A 61 -23.96 -30.29 -29.59
N ILE A 62 -23.61 -29.60 -28.50
CA ILE A 62 -22.75 -28.41 -28.54
C ILE A 62 -21.33 -28.78 -28.98
N LEU A 63 -20.81 -29.91 -28.53
CA LEU A 63 -19.47 -30.38 -28.87
C LEU A 63 -19.40 -31.04 -30.26
N GLY A 64 -20.53 -31.54 -30.78
CA GLY A 64 -20.59 -32.23 -32.07
C GLY A 64 -19.85 -33.56 -32.07
N THR A 65 -19.86 -34.29 -30.95
CA THR A 65 -19.14 -35.56 -30.78
C THR A 65 -20.03 -36.65 -30.19
N ASP A 66 -19.59 -37.90 -30.34
CA ASP A 66 -20.23 -39.09 -29.78
C ASP A 66 -19.56 -39.56 -28.49
N SER A 67 -18.34 -39.11 -28.19
CA SER A 67 -17.66 -39.41 -26.92
C SER A 67 -16.66 -38.33 -26.54
N PHE A 68 -16.39 -38.15 -25.25
CA PHE A 68 -15.33 -37.26 -24.78
C PHE A 68 -14.82 -37.67 -23.39
N ALA A 69 -13.57 -37.32 -23.09
CA ALA A 69 -12.99 -37.47 -21.76
C ALA A 69 -13.27 -36.25 -20.89
N LEU A 70 -13.66 -36.51 -19.65
CA LEU A 70 -13.74 -35.53 -18.58
C LEU A 70 -12.68 -35.82 -17.53
N VAL A 71 -11.81 -34.85 -17.30
CA VAL A 71 -10.69 -34.98 -16.37
C VAL A 71 -10.70 -33.79 -15.41
N PRO A 72 -11.01 -34.00 -14.12
CA PRO A 72 -11.06 -32.92 -13.16
C PRO A 72 -9.67 -32.34 -12.90
N LEU A 73 -9.59 -31.01 -12.87
CA LEU A 73 -8.39 -30.28 -12.49
C LEU A 73 -8.38 -30.14 -10.97
N VAL A 74 -7.62 -31.01 -10.30
CA VAL A 74 -7.53 -31.07 -8.84
C VAL A 74 -6.13 -30.66 -8.40
N SER A 75 -6.05 -29.64 -7.55
CA SER A 75 -4.83 -29.24 -6.86
C SER A 75 -5.02 -29.39 -5.35
N LYS A 76 -4.16 -30.20 -4.71
CA LYS A 76 -4.37 -30.69 -3.34
C LYS A 76 -5.76 -31.33 -3.24
N ASP A 77 -6.65 -30.79 -2.42
CA ASP A 77 -8.02 -31.29 -2.27
C ASP A 77 -9.09 -30.44 -2.96
N LYS A 78 -8.67 -29.40 -3.69
CA LYS A 78 -9.57 -28.43 -4.32
C LYS A 78 -9.67 -28.69 -5.82
N VAL A 79 -10.91 -28.82 -6.29
CA VAL A 79 -11.22 -28.87 -7.72
C VAL A 79 -11.24 -27.43 -8.24
N ILE A 80 -10.35 -27.13 -9.18
CA ILE A 80 -10.20 -25.78 -9.74
C ILE A 80 -10.80 -25.66 -11.15
N GLY A 81 -11.23 -26.78 -11.74
CA GLY A 81 -11.89 -26.85 -13.03
C GLY A 81 -12.05 -28.29 -13.53
N VAL A 82 -12.43 -28.42 -14.80
CA VAL A 82 -12.52 -29.69 -15.53
C VAL A 82 -11.91 -29.50 -16.91
N LEU A 83 -11.09 -30.45 -17.33
CA LEU A 83 -10.54 -30.56 -18.67
C LEU A 83 -11.44 -31.48 -19.48
N LEU A 84 -11.91 -30.99 -20.61
CA LEU A 84 -12.65 -31.77 -21.60
C LEU A 84 -11.74 -32.01 -22.80
N ALA A 85 -11.63 -33.25 -23.24
CA ALA A 85 -10.94 -33.58 -24.48
C ALA A 85 -11.75 -34.60 -25.30
N ASP A 86 -11.65 -34.48 -26.61
CA ASP A 86 -12.31 -35.36 -27.56
C ASP A 86 -11.33 -35.69 -28.70
N ASN A 87 -11.57 -36.83 -29.33
CA ASN A 87 -10.90 -37.35 -30.50
C ASN A 87 -11.65 -36.98 -31.80
N ALA A 88 -12.16 -35.74 -31.91
CA ALA A 88 -12.97 -35.28 -33.04
C ALA A 88 -12.35 -35.51 -34.44
N ILE A 89 -11.02 -35.54 -34.53
CA ILE A 89 -10.27 -35.71 -35.79
C ILE A 89 -10.15 -37.19 -36.18
N ASN A 90 -9.62 -38.03 -35.28
CA ASN A 90 -9.30 -39.43 -35.59
C ASN A 90 -10.44 -40.40 -35.27
N ARG A 91 -11.45 -39.94 -34.52
CA ARG A 91 -12.63 -40.69 -34.05
C ARG A 91 -12.32 -42.00 -33.33
N LYS A 92 -11.11 -42.15 -32.78
CA LYS A 92 -10.74 -43.32 -32.00
C LYS A 92 -11.43 -43.25 -30.63
N PRO A 93 -11.90 -44.39 -30.10
CA PRO A 93 -12.35 -44.45 -28.71
C PRO A 93 -11.27 -43.94 -27.77
N ILE A 94 -11.69 -43.26 -26.70
CA ILE A 94 -10.79 -42.84 -25.63
C ILE A 94 -10.73 -43.97 -24.61
N GLU A 95 -9.58 -44.62 -24.50
CA GLU A 95 -9.39 -45.76 -23.62
C GLU A 95 -9.13 -45.33 -22.17
N GLU A 96 -9.28 -46.25 -21.20
CA GLU A 96 -8.99 -45.93 -19.81
C GLU A 96 -7.52 -45.47 -19.61
N GLU A 97 -6.59 -46.03 -20.37
CA GLU A 97 -5.17 -45.66 -20.29
C GLU A 97 -4.95 -44.20 -20.71
N ASP A 98 -5.65 -43.72 -21.75
CA ASP A 98 -5.64 -42.32 -22.17
C ASP A 98 -6.13 -41.41 -21.04
N THR A 99 -7.24 -41.77 -20.39
CA THR A 99 -7.78 -40.97 -19.28
C THR A 99 -6.86 -40.94 -18.06
N LYS A 100 -6.13 -42.02 -17.78
CA LYS A 100 -5.12 -42.08 -16.71
C LYS A 100 -3.95 -41.15 -17.00
N LEU A 101 -3.46 -41.16 -18.24
CA LEU A 101 -2.40 -40.25 -18.66
C LEU A 101 -2.85 -38.79 -18.58
N MET A 102 -4.07 -38.51 -19.07
CA MET A 102 -4.66 -37.18 -18.96
C MET A 102 -4.85 -36.75 -17.50
N GLN A 103 -5.19 -37.66 -16.58
CA GLN A 103 -5.32 -37.36 -15.15
C GLN A 103 -3.98 -36.88 -14.55
N ILE A 104 -2.86 -37.50 -14.94
CA ILE A 104 -1.51 -37.07 -14.53
C ILE A 104 -1.21 -35.68 -15.08
N PHE A 105 -1.48 -35.45 -16.36
CA PHE A 105 -1.30 -34.14 -16.98
C PHE A 105 -2.16 -33.06 -16.31
N ALA A 106 -3.44 -33.36 -16.08
CA ALA A 106 -4.39 -32.51 -15.39
C ALA A 106 -3.91 -32.15 -13.98
N HIS A 107 -3.30 -33.09 -13.26
CA HIS A 107 -2.73 -32.81 -11.93
C HIS A 107 -1.59 -31.79 -12.00
N HIS A 108 -0.64 -31.93 -12.94
CA HIS A 108 0.44 -30.97 -13.14
C HIS A 108 -0.09 -29.60 -13.59
N ALA A 109 -1.00 -29.59 -14.57
CA ALA A 109 -1.65 -28.38 -15.05
C ALA A 109 -2.39 -27.66 -13.90
N SER A 110 -3.10 -28.40 -13.05
CA SER A 110 -3.83 -27.85 -11.91
C SER A 110 -2.90 -27.15 -10.92
N THR A 111 -1.77 -27.80 -10.61
CA THR A 111 -0.76 -27.24 -9.71
C THR A 111 -0.13 -25.98 -10.31
N ALA A 112 0.18 -25.98 -11.60
CA ALA A 112 0.73 -24.81 -12.29
C ALA A 112 -0.27 -23.64 -12.36
N ILE A 113 -1.54 -23.91 -12.66
CA ILE A 113 -2.61 -22.91 -12.67
C ILE A 113 -2.75 -22.27 -11.30
N GLU A 114 -2.81 -23.06 -10.22
CA GLU A 114 -2.97 -22.49 -8.89
C GLU A 114 -1.72 -21.75 -8.41
N SER A 115 -0.53 -22.25 -8.75
CA SER A 115 0.72 -21.53 -8.49
C SER A 115 0.72 -20.17 -9.20
N SER A 116 0.33 -20.13 -10.48
CA SER A 116 0.24 -18.87 -11.25
C SER A 116 -0.77 -17.90 -10.64
N ARG A 117 -1.95 -18.39 -10.23
CA ARG A 117 -2.96 -17.58 -9.53
C ARG A 117 -2.44 -17.05 -8.20
N LEU A 118 -1.71 -17.86 -7.44
CA LEU A 118 -1.13 -17.45 -6.16
C LEU A 118 -0.07 -16.35 -6.37
N TYR A 119 0.82 -16.50 -7.34
CA TYR A 119 1.80 -15.48 -7.69
C TYR A 119 1.15 -14.17 -8.15
N GLN A 120 0.06 -14.24 -8.93
CA GLN A 120 -0.70 -13.06 -9.34
C GLN A 120 -1.30 -12.31 -8.15
N ARG A 121 -1.97 -13.03 -7.23
CA ARG A 121 -2.52 -12.41 -6.01
C ARG A 121 -1.43 -11.81 -5.13
N LEU A 122 -0.28 -12.49 -5.01
CA LEU A 122 0.86 -11.96 -4.25
C LEU A 122 1.38 -10.65 -4.88
N ALA A 123 1.55 -10.61 -6.19
CA ALA A 123 1.99 -9.40 -6.89
C ALA A 123 1.00 -8.25 -6.73
N GLU A 124 -0.31 -8.52 -6.79
CA GLU A 124 -1.36 -7.54 -6.52
C GLU A 124 -1.26 -7.00 -5.08
N GLN A 125 -1.13 -7.88 -4.09
CA GLN A 125 -0.99 -7.48 -2.68
C GLN A 125 0.28 -6.67 -2.40
N VAL A 126 1.42 -7.01 -3.04
CA VAL A 126 2.66 -6.24 -2.92
C VAL A 126 2.45 -4.82 -3.44
N ASN A 127 1.85 -4.67 -4.61
CA ASN A 127 1.56 -3.34 -5.18
C ASN A 127 0.61 -2.52 -4.28
N GLU A 128 -0.44 -3.14 -3.75
CA GLU A 128 -1.37 -2.48 -2.82
C GLU A 128 -0.64 -2.00 -1.55
N LEU A 129 0.26 -2.82 -1.00
CA LEU A 129 1.03 -2.49 0.19
C LEU A 129 2.02 -1.34 -0.07
N GLU A 130 2.70 -1.34 -1.21
CA GLU A 130 3.60 -0.25 -1.61
C GLU A 130 2.84 1.08 -1.74
N GLU A 131 1.65 1.06 -2.35
CA GLU A 131 0.81 2.25 -2.42
C GLU A 131 0.35 2.74 -1.05
N ALA A 132 -0.08 1.82 -0.17
CA ALA A 132 -0.49 2.17 1.19
C ALA A 132 0.67 2.79 1.98
N ASN A 133 1.87 2.22 1.90
CA ASN A 133 3.07 2.74 2.53
C ASN A 133 3.43 4.14 2.01
N ARG A 134 3.35 4.36 0.68
CA ARG A 134 3.57 5.70 0.10
C ARG A 134 2.59 6.73 0.67
N ARG A 135 1.30 6.38 0.74
CA ARG A 135 0.26 7.27 1.30
C ARG A 135 0.50 7.58 2.78
N ILE A 136 0.96 6.59 3.56
CA ILE A 136 1.33 6.79 4.96
C ILE A 136 2.51 7.76 5.06
N ALA A 137 3.58 7.53 4.30
CA ALA A 137 4.76 8.41 4.31
C ALA A 137 4.41 9.86 3.97
N GLU A 138 3.60 10.08 2.93
CA GLU A 138 3.12 11.42 2.55
C GLU A 138 2.29 12.09 3.66
N LYS A 139 1.37 11.34 4.30
CA LYS A 139 0.56 11.85 5.41
C LYS A 139 1.42 12.20 6.63
N THR A 140 2.36 11.33 7.00
CA THR A 140 3.30 11.58 8.10
C THR A 140 4.13 12.82 7.84
N GLN A 141 4.63 13.02 6.61
CA GLN A 141 5.36 14.24 6.26
C GLN A 141 4.48 15.50 6.37
N ARG A 142 3.21 15.43 5.94
CA ARG A 142 2.26 16.55 6.08
C ARG A 142 1.96 16.85 7.54
N LEU A 143 1.75 15.82 8.36
CA LEU A 143 1.53 15.97 9.80
C LEU A 143 2.75 16.59 10.46
N LEU A 144 3.96 16.10 10.18
CA LEU A 144 5.20 16.66 10.73
C LEU A 144 5.36 18.15 10.39
N LYS A 145 5.07 18.54 9.15
CA LYS A 145 5.06 19.96 8.73
C LYS A 145 4.00 20.77 9.49
N ALA A 146 2.78 20.25 9.60
CA ALA A 146 1.69 20.92 10.31
C ALA A 146 2.01 21.09 11.80
N THR A 147 2.53 20.05 12.46
CA THR A 147 2.97 20.11 13.85
C THR A 147 4.09 21.14 14.03
N LYS A 148 5.09 21.16 13.15
CA LYS A 148 6.18 22.15 13.22
C LYS A 148 5.66 23.59 13.11
N LEU A 149 4.71 23.84 12.19
CA LEU A 149 4.09 25.15 12.03
C LEU A 149 3.22 25.52 13.23
N SER A 150 2.48 24.57 13.80
CA SER A 150 1.66 24.80 15.00
C SER A 150 2.51 25.20 16.19
N VAL A 151 3.57 24.44 16.48
CA VAL A 151 4.53 24.75 17.56
C VAL A 151 5.19 26.10 17.31
N LEU A 152 5.60 26.38 16.07
CA LEU A 152 6.19 27.68 15.72
C LEU A 152 5.18 28.82 15.93
N GLY A 153 3.90 28.62 15.60
CA GLY A 153 2.84 29.60 15.82
C GLY A 153 2.61 29.89 17.30
N GLU A 154 2.58 28.86 18.13
CA GLU A 154 2.45 28.97 19.59
C GLU A 154 3.63 29.74 20.20
N ILE A 155 4.87 29.34 19.86
CA ILE A 155 6.08 30.03 20.30
C ILE A 155 6.08 31.49 19.82
N THR A 156 5.73 31.75 18.56
CA THR A 156 5.69 33.12 18.02
C THR A 156 4.69 33.99 18.78
N SER A 157 3.52 33.44 19.12
CA SER A 157 2.50 34.15 19.91
C SER A 157 3.01 34.48 21.31
N GLN A 158 3.62 33.51 21.98
CA GLN A 158 4.20 33.70 23.31
C GLN A 158 5.32 34.76 23.29
N VAL A 159 6.24 34.66 22.33
CA VAL A 159 7.33 35.62 22.14
C VAL A 159 6.79 37.01 21.86
N ALA A 160 5.76 37.14 21.01
CA ALA A 160 5.14 38.43 20.75
C ALA A 160 4.55 39.06 22.02
N HIS A 161 3.95 38.25 22.89
CA HIS A 161 3.48 38.71 24.20
C HIS A 161 4.63 39.13 25.12
N GLU A 162 5.69 38.33 25.20
CA GLU A 162 6.86 38.63 26.03
C GLU A 162 7.64 39.86 25.55
N LEU A 163 7.70 40.12 24.25
CA LEU A 163 8.30 41.33 23.66
C LEU A 163 7.40 42.56 23.81
N ARG A 164 6.07 42.41 23.75
CA ARG A 164 5.15 43.54 23.90
C ARG A 164 5.33 44.22 25.25
N ASN A 165 5.62 43.47 26.30
CA ASN A 165 5.82 43.99 27.66
C ASN A 165 6.96 45.02 27.74
N PRO A 166 8.24 44.68 27.48
CA PRO A 166 9.36 45.62 27.50
C PRO A 166 9.15 46.78 26.52
N VAL A 167 8.67 46.51 25.31
CA VAL A 167 8.43 47.55 24.29
C VAL A 167 7.40 48.58 24.77
N THR A 168 6.36 48.14 25.46
CA THR A 168 5.34 49.02 26.04
C THR A 168 5.96 49.90 27.13
N VAL A 169 6.80 49.33 27.99
CA VAL A 169 7.49 50.04 29.08
C VAL A 169 8.48 51.06 28.51
N ILE A 170 9.36 50.64 27.58
CA ILE A 170 10.31 51.51 26.88
C ILE A 170 9.59 52.69 26.23
N GLY A 171 8.57 52.42 25.43
CA GLY A 171 7.80 53.45 24.74
C GLY A 171 7.04 54.38 25.70
N GLY A 172 6.60 53.86 26.85
CA GLY A 172 5.96 54.64 27.91
C GLY A 172 6.91 55.66 28.54
N PHE A 173 8.08 55.20 28.99
CA PHE A 173 9.10 56.07 29.60
C PHE A 173 9.73 57.03 28.58
N ALA A 174 10.04 56.56 27.37
CA ALA A 174 10.56 57.41 26.30
C ALA A 174 9.61 58.57 25.96
N ARG A 175 8.30 58.30 25.81
CA ARG A 175 7.29 59.35 25.57
C ARG A 175 7.16 60.32 26.75
N SER A 176 7.33 59.85 27.98
CA SER A 176 7.31 60.70 29.17
C SER A 176 8.52 61.64 29.21
N LEU A 177 9.70 61.17 28.83
CA LEU A 177 10.91 62.00 28.70
C LEU A 177 10.78 63.04 27.58
N LEU A 178 10.26 62.64 26.41
CA LEU A 178 10.06 63.54 25.26
C LEU A 178 9.09 64.71 25.53
N LYS A 179 8.23 64.61 26.55
CA LYS A 179 7.32 65.70 26.95
C LYS A 179 7.99 66.78 27.79
N LYS A 180 9.23 66.57 28.25
CA LYS A 180 9.96 67.51 29.10
C LYS A 180 10.78 68.49 28.25
N LYS A 181 10.86 69.76 28.69
CA LYS A 181 11.70 70.79 28.04
C LYS A 181 13.19 70.63 28.35
N GLU A 182 13.52 70.14 29.54
CA GLU A 182 14.89 69.85 29.98
C GLU A 182 14.88 68.56 30.80
N LEU A 183 15.95 67.75 30.65
CA LEU A 183 16.18 66.53 31.39
C LEU A 183 16.91 66.82 32.70
N LYS A 184 16.50 66.17 33.80
CA LYS A 184 17.11 66.32 35.13
C LYS A 184 17.75 65.01 35.58
N ILE A 185 18.61 65.07 36.60
CA ILE A 185 19.20 63.87 37.24
C ILE A 185 18.11 62.91 37.73
N SER A 186 16.96 63.42 38.17
CA SER A 186 15.80 62.59 38.55
C SER A 186 15.21 61.76 37.39
N ASP A 187 15.58 62.04 36.14
CA ASP A 187 15.12 61.33 34.95
C ASP A 187 16.05 60.17 34.56
N GLU A 188 17.22 60.06 35.21
CA GLU A 188 18.20 58.98 34.99
C GLU A 188 17.57 57.60 35.24
N GLU A 189 16.66 57.50 36.21
CA GLU A 189 15.92 56.27 36.50
C GLU A 189 15.07 55.81 35.30
N TYR A 190 14.46 56.75 34.55
CA TYR A 190 13.67 56.40 33.36
C TYR A 190 14.58 55.89 32.23
N LEU A 191 15.75 56.51 32.06
CA LEU A 191 16.75 56.06 31.08
C LEU A 191 17.30 54.68 31.43
N ARG A 192 17.50 54.40 32.73
CA ARG A 192 17.94 53.09 33.23
C ARG A 192 16.89 52.00 32.95
N ILE A 193 15.62 52.25 33.26
CA ILE A 193 14.53 51.31 32.97
C ILE A 193 14.44 51.02 31.46
N ILE A 194 14.59 52.05 30.62
CA ILE A 194 14.62 51.87 29.16
C ILE A 194 15.78 50.96 28.74
N ALA A 195 16.98 51.16 29.28
CA ALA A 195 18.15 50.33 28.99
C ALA A 195 17.93 48.86 29.42
N GLU A 196 17.47 48.64 30.66
CA GLU A 196 17.21 47.29 31.19
C GLU A 196 16.16 46.52 30.38
N GLU A 197 15.07 47.18 29.97
CA GLU A 197 14.05 46.55 29.13
C GLU A 197 14.55 46.33 27.68
N THR A 198 15.51 47.14 27.21
CA THR A 198 16.16 46.91 25.90
C THR A 198 17.02 45.64 25.95
N ASP A 199 17.83 45.47 27.00
CA ASP A 199 18.60 44.24 27.21
C ASP A 199 17.67 43.02 27.34
N ARG A 200 16.49 43.20 27.95
CA ARG A 200 15.48 42.15 28.06
C ARG A 200 14.90 41.74 26.71
N VAL A 201 14.62 42.68 25.82
CA VAL A 201 14.20 42.40 24.43
C VAL A 201 15.25 41.58 23.70
N GLU A 202 16.53 41.95 23.83
CA GLU A 202 17.62 41.22 23.20
C GLU A 202 17.73 39.78 23.72
N ARG A 203 17.60 39.57 25.03
CA ARG A 203 17.58 38.21 25.62
C ARG A 203 16.44 37.35 25.05
N VAL A 204 15.22 37.90 24.99
CA VAL A 204 14.05 37.19 24.45
C VAL A 204 14.27 36.86 22.97
N LEU A 205 14.81 37.79 22.17
CA LEU A 205 15.10 37.57 20.76
C LEU A 205 16.15 36.47 20.54
N ASN A 206 17.24 36.48 21.32
CA ASN A 206 18.31 35.49 21.23
C ASN A 206 17.82 34.07 21.56
N ASN A 207 16.95 33.91 22.56
CA ASN A 207 16.36 32.62 22.91
C ASN A 207 15.54 32.01 21.74
N VAL A 208 14.84 32.86 20.98
CA VAL A 208 14.02 32.43 19.83
C VAL A 208 14.87 32.10 18.61
N LEU A 209 15.90 32.90 18.34
CA LEU A 209 16.82 32.66 17.23
C LEU A 209 17.62 31.37 17.40
N ASN A 210 17.98 31.02 18.65
CA ASN A 210 18.65 29.76 18.95
C ASN A 210 17.75 28.53 18.74
N PHE A 211 16.44 28.65 18.96
CA PHE A 211 15.49 27.57 18.70
C PHE A 211 15.24 27.30 17.21
N THR A 212 15.41 28.31 16.34
CA THR A 212 15.09 28.22 14.90
C THR A 212 16.29 27.84 14.03
N LYS A 213 17.53 27.98 14.53
CA LYS A 213 18.70 27.47 13.83
C LYS A 213 18.70 25.94 13.90
N PRO A 214 18.76 25.22 12.76
CA PRO A 214 19.06 23.80 12.80
C PRO A 214 20.42 23.66 13.48
N GLY A 215 20.46 23.03 14.65
CA GLY A 215 21.70 22.65 15.30
C GLY A 215 22.46 21.72 14.36
N ARG A 216 23.32 22.28 13.52
CA ARG A 216 24.37 21.51 12.89
C ARG A 216 25.36 21.24 14.01
N ALA A 217 25.22 20.09 14.65
CA ALA A 217 26.28 19.55 15.49
C ALA A 217 27.52 19.49 14.58
N ASN A 218 28.48 20.37 14.84
CA ASN A 218 29.76 20.30 14.18
C ASN A 218 30.51 19.19 14.91
N LEU A 219 30.55 18.00 14.29
CA LEU A 219 31.29 16.89 14.85
C LEU A 219 32.77 17.19 14.64
N GLU A 220 33.44 17.57 15.71
CA GLU A 220 34.88 17.72 15.77
C GLU A 220 35.46 16.71 16.76
N SER A 221 36.71 16.31 16.52
CA SER A 221 37.42 15.45 17.46
C SER A 221 37.80 16.30 18.66
N VAL A 222 37.24 15.99 19.81
CA VAL A 222 37.51 16.71 21.07
C VAL A 222 38.20 15.75 22.04
N ASP A 223 39.17 16.28 22.79
CA ASP A 223 39.75 15.58 23.93
C ASP A 223 38.75 15.60 25.09
N LEU A 224 38.33 14.41 25.52
CA LEU A 224 37.34 14.28 26.59
C LEU A 224 37.89 14.76 27.93
N ASP A 225 39.19 14.62 28.16
CA ASP A 225 39.81 15.03 29.42
C ASP A 225 39.79 16.58 29.51
N GLU A 226 40.13 17.27 28.42
CA GLU A 226 40.08 18.74 28.34
C GLU A 226 38.64 19.28 28.47
N MET A 227 37.66 18.61 27.87
CA MET A 227 36.25 18.99 28.00
C MET A 227 35.72 18.85 29.44
N VAL A 228 36.12 17.78 30.13
CA VAL A 228 35.71 17.54 31.51
C VAL A 228 36.30 18.60 32.42
N ASP A 229 37.59 18.92 32.26
CA ASP A 229 38.26 19.95 33.06
C ASP A 229 37.65 21.35 32.84
N GLN A 230 37.41 21.74 31.58
CA GLN A 230 36.73 23.02 31.27
C GLN A 230 35.32 23.11 31.86
N THR A 231 34.59 22.00 31.88
CA THR A 231 33.24 21.97 32.45
C THR A 231 33.27 22.08 33.97
N LEU A 232 34.25 21.45 34.61
CA LEU A 232 34.46 21.54 36.06
C LEU A 232 34.86 22.96 36.47
N GLU A 233 35.73 23.63 35.72
CA GLU A 233 36.08 25.04 35.95
C GLU A 233 34.85 25.96 35.86
N MET A 234 33.96 25.75 34.88
CA MET A 234 32.73 26.53 34.74
C MET A 234 31.69 26.30 35.86
N MET A 235 31.82 25.22 36.63
CA MET A 235 30.92 24.91 37.76
C MET A 235 31.47 25.39 39.11
N GLU A 236 32.73 25.83 39.17
CA GLU A 236 33.37 26.34 40.38
C GLU A 236 33.34 27.88 40.50
N GLU A 237 32.77 28.60 39.52
CA GLU A 237 32.33 30.02 39.64
C GLU A 237 30.86 30.16 40.04
#